data_AF-A0A933AGI0-F1
#
_entry.id   AF-A0A933AGI0-F1
#
_cell.length_a   1.000
_cell.length_b   1.000
_cell.length_c   1.000
_cell.angle_alpha   90.00
_cell.angle_beta   90.00
_cell.angle_gamma   90.00
#
_symmetry.space_group_name_H-M   'P 1'
#
loop_
_entity.id
_entity.type
_entity.pdbx_description
1 polymer ?
#
loop_
_entity_poly.entity_id
_entity_poly.type
_entity_poly.pdbx_seq_one_letter_code
_entity_poly.pdbx_strand_id
1 'polypeptide(L)'
;MSNSIHKTAIVSADARLGNDVSIGPYAVIEGPVTIGDNSVVGSHCVIEGNTSLGRACQLFTGAVIGSRPQDKKHRKEDRVYLSIGDYNIFREYVTVNPGTI
;
A
#
# COMPACT_ATOMS: atom_id res chain seq x y z
N MET A 1 -17.68 -8.36 -10.17
CA MET A 1 -16.59 -8.19 -9.17
C MET A 1 -16.36 -6.70 -9.06
N SER A 2 -16.42 -6.15 -7.84
CA SER A 2 -16.44 -4.70 -7.60
C SER A 2 -15.72 -4.38 -6.31
N ASN A 3 -14.88 -3.35 -6.33
CA ASN A 3 -14.11 -2.94 -5.16
C ASN A 3 -15.02 -2.29 -4.10
N SER A 4 -14.70 -2.54 -2.83
CA SER A 4 -15.38 -1.94 -1.68
C SER A 4 -14.47 -0.89 -1.05
N ILE A 5 -14.61 0.36 -1.48
CA ILE A 5 -13.80 1.49 -0.99
C ILE A 5 -14.66 2.32 -0.05
N HIS A 6 -14.24 2.43 1.21
CA HIS A 6 -14.96 3.27 2.17
C HIS A 6 -14.94 4.73 1.71
N LYS A 7 -16.06 5.45 1.88
CA LYS A 7 -16.23 6.84 1.43
C LYS A 7 -15.23 7.86 1.98
N THR A 8 -14.54 7.52 3.07
CA THR A 8 -13.50 8.37 3.70
C THR A 8 -12.08 7.92 3.38
N ALA A 9 -11.90 6.84 2.63
CA ALA A 9 -10.60 6.47 2.12
C ALA A 9 -10.20 7.46 1.02
N ILE A 10 -8.91 7.82 1.00
CA ILE A 10 -8.33 8.65 -0.05
C ILE A 10 -7.54 7.72 -0.96
N VAL A 11 -7.95 7.63 -2.22
CA VAL A 11 -7.30 6.76 -3.21
C VAL A 11 -6.88 7.62 -4.39
N SER A 12 -5.57 7.63 -4.67
CA SER A 12 -5.00 8.31 -5.83
C SER A 12 -5.62 7.81 -7.14
N ALA A 13 -5.80 8.70 -8.11
CA ALA A 13 -6.22 8.33 -9.47
C ALA A 13 -5.18 7.44 -10.19
N ASP A 14 -3.93 7.47 -9.74
CA ASP A 14 -2.84 6.64 -10.29
C ASP A 14 -2.79 5.22 -9.67
N ALA A 15 -3.62 4.96 -8.65
CA ALA A 15 -3.67 3.65 -8.01
C ALA A 15 -4.34 2.62 -8.93
N ARG A 16 -3.77 1.41 -8.96
CA ARG A 16 -4.27 0.28 -9.74
C ARG A 16 -4.77 -0.79 -8.78
N LEU A 17 -6.08 -0.92 -8.69
CA LEU A 17 -6.73 -1.92 -7.85
C LEU A 17 -7.16 -3.10 -8.70
N GLY A 18 -6.85 -4.31 -8.23
CA GLY A 18 -7.40 -5.55 -8.77
C GLY A 18 -8.89 -5.70 -8.49
N ASN A 19 -9.39 -6.93 -8.65
CA ASN A 19 -10.78 -7.30 -8.39
C ASN A 19 -11.02 -7.56 -6.90
N ASP A 20 -12.20 -7.15 -6.43
CA ASP A 20 -12.69 -7.43 -5.07
C ASP A 20 -11.72 -6.96 -3.96
N VAL A 21 -11.05 -5.83 -4.20
CA VAL A 21 -10.21 -5.15 -3.20
C VAL A 21 -11.10 -4.40 -2.21
N SER A 22 -10.78 -4.51 -0.92
CA SER A 22 -11.47 -3.79 0.17
C SER A 22 -10.55 -2.76 0.79
N ILE A 23 -11.00 -1.51 0.90
CA ILE A 23 -10.25 -0.40 1.49
C ILE A 23 -11.07 0.22 2.63
N GLY A 24 -10.52 0.13 3.84
CA GLY A 24 -11.14 0.60 5.08
C GLY A 24 -11.18 2.11 5.24
N PRO A 25 -11.89 2.61 6.27
CA PRO A 25 -12.06 4.03 6.50
C PRO A 25 -10.72 4.73 6.78
N TYR A 26 -10.56 5.93 6.23
CA TYR A 26 -9.38 6.79 6.44
C TYR A 26 -8.04 6.18 6.00
N ALA A 27 -8.05 5.09 5.25
CA ALA A 27 -6.86 4.62 4.56
C ALA A 27 -6.47 5.62 3.46
N VAL A 28 -5.17 5.76 3.23
CA VAL A 28 -4.59 6.63 2.21
C VAL A 28 -3.75 5.78 1.26
N ILE A 29 -4.11 5.79 -0.03
CA ILE A 29 -3.37 5.13 -1.10
C ILE A 29 -2.82 6.22 -2.03
N GLU A 30 -1.52 6.50 -1.94
CA GLU A 30 -0.86 7.62 -2.63
C GLU A 30 0.16 7.14 -3.68
N GLY A 31 0.10 7.71 -4.87
CA GLY A 31 1.06 7.43 -5.95
C GLY A 31 0.65 6.29 -6.89
N PRO A 32 1.59 5.75 -7.69
CA PRO A 32 1.34 4.61 -8.55
C PRO A 32 1.42 3.30 -7.75
N VAL A 33 0.46 3.11 -6.84
CA VAL A 33 0.34 1.88 -6.03
C VAL A 33 -0.45 0.84 -6.81
N THR A 34 0.02 -0.41 -6.79
CA THR A 34 -0.73 -1.56 -7.32
C THR A 34 -1.16 -2.48 -6.17
N ILE A 35 -2.45 -2.82 -6.10
CA ILE A 35 -3.01 -3.74 -5.12
C ILE A 35 -3.69 -4.90 -5.83
N GLY A 36 -3.19 -6.12 -5.62
CA GLY A 36 -3.72 -7.34 -6.24
C GLY A 36 -5.09 -7.75 -5.72
N ASP A 37 -5.73 -8.67 -6.45
CA ASP A 37 -7.09 -9.14 -6.20
C ASP A 37 -7.31 -9.64 -4.77
N ASN A 38 -8.53 -9.47 -4.24
CA ASN A 38 -8.95 -9.95 -2.92
C ASN A 38 -8.12 -9.43 -1.74
N SER A 39 -7.28 -8.41 -1.95
CA SER A 39 -6.51 -7.80 -0.86
C SER A 39 -7.37 -6.85 -0.03
N VAL A 40 -7.09 -6.80 1.26
CA VAL A 40 -7.83 -6.02 2.25
C VAL A 40 -6.88 -5.02 2.92
N VAL A 41 -7.20 -3.74 2.78
CA VAL A 41 -6.50 -2.64 3.44
C VAL A 41 -7.36 -2.14 4.60
N GLY A 42 -6.85 -2.29 5.82
CA GLY A 42 -7.51 -1.84 7.04
C GLY A 42 -7.64 -0.32 7.17
N SER A 43 -8.32 0.12 8.23
CA SER A 43 -8.47 1.55 8.51
C SER A 43 -7.14 2.23 8.79
N HIS A 44 -7.01 3.51 8.42
CA HIS A 44 -5.81 4.32 8.70
C HIS A 44 -4.49 3.74 8.15
N CYS A 45 -4.53 2.76 7.25
CA CYS A 45 -3.33 2.32 6.55
C CYS A 45 -2.86 3.42 5.59
N VAL A 46 -1.56 3.55 5.44
CA VAL A 46 -0.95 4.41 4.42
C VAL A 46 -0.14 3.52 3.48
N ILE A 47 -0.48 3.51 2.20
CA ILE A 47 0.28 2.82 1.16
C ILE A 47 0.73 3.88 0.17
N GLU A 48 2.04 4.03 -0.01
CA GLU A 48 2.58 5.11 -0.84
C GLU A 48 3.78 4.68 -1.68
N GLY A 49 4.21 5.57 -2.58
CA GLY A 49 5.38 5.38 -3.44
C GLY A 49 5.14 4.37 -4.56
N ASN A 50 6.24 3.89 -5.16
CA ASN A 50 6.19 2.85 -6.18
C ASN A 50 6.09 1.47 -5.52
N THR A 51 4.87 1.13 -5.09
CA THR A 51 4.58 -0.05 -4.26
C THR A 51 3.62 -0.99 -4.96
N SER A 52 3.99 -2.27 -5.04
CA SER A 52 3.14 -3.36 -5.51
C SER A 52 2.83 -4.32 -4.38
N LEU A 53 1.55 -4.58 -4.14
CA LEU A 53 1.03 -5.58 -3.22
C LEU A 53 0.37 -6.70 -4.04
N GLY A 54 0.74 -7.95 -3.81
CA GLY A 54 0.15 -9.13 -4.44
C GLY A 54 -1.32 -9.36 -4.05
N ARG A 55 -1.87 -10.50 -4.46
CA ARG A 55 -3.26 -10.87 -4.16
C ARG A 55 -3.42 -11.41 -2.74
N ALA A 56 -4.65 -11.33 -2.24
CA ALA A 56 -5.07 -11.87 -0.95
C ALA A 56 -4.16 -11.45 0.22
N CYS A 57 -3.64 -10.24 0.17
CA CYS A 57 -2.89 -9.66 1.27
C CYS A 57 -3.84 -8.98 2.26
N GLN A 58 -3.48 -8.97 3.54
CA GLN A 58 -4.25 -8.34 4.59
C GLN A 58 -3.38 -7.36 5.38
N LEU A 59 -3.72 -6.08 5.29
CA LEU A 59 -3.05 -5.01 6.03
C LEU A 59 -3.97 -4.58 7.17
N PHE A 60 -3.50 -4.71 8.40
CA PHE A 60 -4.22 -4.28 9.59
C PHE A 60 -3.98 -2.79 9.87
N THR A 61 -4.80 -2.24 10.76
CA THR A 61 -4.91 -0.80 10.99
C THR A 61 -3.57 -0.11 11.22
N GLY A 62 -3.40 1.07 10.61
CA GLY A 62 -2.22 1.90 10.81
C GLY A 62 -0.91 1.36 10.20
N ALA A 63 -0.95 0.29 9.39
CA ALA A 63 0.22 -0.16 8.65
C ALA A 63 0.67 0.92 7.64
N VAL A 64 1.98 1.16 7.56
CA VAL A 64 2.60 2.14 6.65
C VAL A 64 3.52 1.41 5.68
N ILE A 65 3.11 1.33 4.42
CA ILE A 65 3.75 0.49 3.39
C ILE A 65 4.25 1.36 2.24
N GLY A 66 5.53 1.25 1.90
CA GLY A 66 6.11 1.92 0.75
C GLY A 66 6.65 3.33 1.01
N SER A 67 6.51 3.82 2.25
CA SER A 67 7.08 5.11 2.66
C SER A 67 8.59 5.18 2.44
N ARG A 68 9.12 6.38 2.17
CA ARG A 68 10.52 6.57 1.79
C ARG A 68 11.50 5.89 2.76
N PRO A 69 12.65 5.38 2.29
CA PRO A 69 13.69 4.83 3.15
C PRO A 69 14.17 5.84 4.21
N GLN A 70 14.56 5.32 5.37
CA GLN A 70 15.16 6.11 6.45
C GLN A 70 16.68 6.31 6.29
N ASP A 71 17.27 5.77 5.22
CA ASP A 71 18.69 5.92 4.92
C ASP A 71 19.02 7.38 4.59
N LYS A 72 20.06 7.91 5.24
CA LYS A 72 20.55 9.28 5.02
C LYS A 72 21.13 9.49 3.62
N LYS A 73 21.52 8.42 2.92
CA LYS A 73 22.06 8.48 1.56
C LYS A 73 20.97 8.53 0.49
N HIS A 74 19.72 8.19 0.86
CA HIS A 74 18.60 8.22 -0.06
C HIS A 74 18.25 9.65 -0.46
N ARG A 75 18.15 9.88 -1.76
CA ARG A 75 17.77 11.15 -2.37
C ARG A 75 16.39 11.04 -3.00
N LYS A 76 15.71 12.18 -3.11
CA LYS A 76 14.33 12.25 -3.65
C LYS A 76 14.25 11.75 -5.09
N GLU A 77 15.35 11.89 -5.84
CA GLU A 77 15.44 11.51 -7.25
C GLU A 77 15.72 10.01 -7.43
N ASP A 78 16.08 9.28 -6.36
CA ASP A 78 16.40 7.87 -6.45
C ASP A 78 15.14 7.05 -6.76
N ARG A 79 15.22 6.21 -7.79
CA ARG A 79 14.09 5.39 -8.24
C ARG A 79 14.11 4.04 -7.52
N VAL A 80 13.43 3.99 -6.38
CA VAL A 80 13.26 2.78 -5.56
C VAL A 80 11.83 2.27 -5.65
N TYR A 81 11.63 0.99 -5.33
CA TYR A 81 10.31 0.36 -5.35
C TYR A 81 10.19 -0.68 -4.24
N LEU A 82 8.96 -0.98 -3.85
CA LEU A 82 8.60 -2.04 -2.92
C LEU A 82 7.71 -3.07 -3.63
N SER A 83 8.08 -4.34 -3.53
CA SER A 83 7.30 -5.45 -4.08
C SER A 83 6.97 -6.44 -2.97
N ILE A 84 5.68 -6.64 -2.72
CA ILE A 84 5.15 -7.60 -1.76
C ILE A 84 4.39 -8.67 -2.55
N GLY A 85 4.69 -9.94 -2.28
CA GLY A 85 4.04 -11.09 -2.93
C GLY A 85 2.61 -11.34 -2.45
N ASP A 86 2.10 -12.53 -2.76
CA ASP A 86 0.73 -12.94 -2.42
C ASP A 86 0.61 -13.45 -0.98
N TYR A 87 -0.62 -13.44 -0.44
CA TYR A 87 -1.01 -14.09 0.82
C TYR A 87 -0.25 -13.61 2.07
N ASN A 88 0.18 -12.35 2.08
CA ASN A 88 0.88 -11.76 3.21
C ASN A 88 -0.08 -11.10 4.21
N ILE A 89 0.27 -11.19 5.49
CA ILE A 89 -0.45 -10.53 6.58
C ILE A 89 0.49 -9.54 7.26
N PHE A 90 0.16 -8.25 7.20
CA PHE A 90 0.84 -7.19 7.92
C PHE A 90 -0.03 -6.73 9.08
N ARG A 91 0.44 -6.96 10.32
CA ARG A 91 -0.26 -6.53 11.53
C ARG A 91 -0.20 -5.02 11.73
N GLU A 92 -0.89 -4.58 12.77
CA GLU A 92 -1.05 -3.17 13.12
C GLU A 92 0.30 -2.47 13.25
N TYR A 93 0.37 -1.24 12.72
CA TYR A 93 1.54 -0.36 12.80
C TYR A 93 2.85 -0.92 12.24
N VAL A 94 2.79 -1.98 11.43
CA VAL A 94 3.96 -2.44 10.68
C VAL A 94 4.37 -1.35 9.70
N THR A 95 5.68 -1.10 9.65
CA THR A 95 6.29 -0.17 8.69
C THR A 95 7.18 -0.95 7.73
N VAL A 96 7.02 -0.71 6.43
CA VAL A 96 7.84 -1.34 5.38
C VAL A 96 8.28 -0.26 4.40
N ASN A 97 9.60 -0.08 4.27
CA ASN A 97 10.20 0.87 3.33
C ASN A 97 10.79 0.13 2.13
N PRO A 98 10.89 0.76 0.94
CA PRO A 98 11.66 0.21 -0.16
C PRO A 98 13.16 0.23 0.14
N GLY A 99 13.96 -0.37 -0.73
CA GLY A 99 15.42 -0.35 -0.64
C GLY A 99 16.04 1.01 -1.01
N THR A 100 17.36 1.02 -1.18
CA THR A 100 18.16 2.20 -1.59
C THR A 100 19.13 1.84 -2.71
N ILE A 101 19.74 2.85 -3.35
CA ILE A 101 20.74 2.74 -4.42
C ILE A 101 22.01 3.50 -4.01
#